data_AF-A0A1S1T3D8-F1
#
_entry.id   AF-A0A1S1T3D8-F1
#
_cell.length_a   1.000
_cell.length_b   1.000
_cell.length_c   1.000
_cell.angle_alpha   90.00
_cell.angle_beta   90.00
_cell.angle_gamma   90.00
#
_symmetry.space_group_name_H-M   'P 1'
#
loop_
_entity.id
_entity.type
_entity.pdbx_description
1 polymer ?
#
loop_
_entity_poly.entity_id
_entity_poly.type
_entity_poly.pdbx_seq_one_letter_code
_entity_poly.pdbx_strand_id
1 'polypeptide(L)'
;MVCYMWWDVFPCLALPDDPDCDNLHRTAIEVMRRTLQLDSIACQEAALHGLGHWARQRPDHVLPAVDASLADGCGGRAELTSYAHSARCSCIL
;
A
#
# COMPACT_ATOMS: atom_id res chain seq x y z
N MET A 1 -3.48 -16.67 0.09
CA MET A 1 -3.16 -16.21 -1.28
C MET A 1 -4.29 -15.40 -1.95
N VAL A 2 -5.41 -15.08 -1.27
CA VAL A 2 -6.51 -14.28 -1.85
C VAL A 2 -6.45 -12.78 -1.50
N CYS A 3 -5.78 -12.41 -0.40
CA CYS A 3 -5.74 -11.00 0.05
C CYS A 3 -4.84 -10.07 -0.79
N TYR A 4 -3.87 -10.64 -1.53
CA TYR A 4 -2.93 -9.91 -2.37
C TYR A 4 -3.61 -9.27 -3.60
N MET A 5 -4.43 -10.05 -4.31
CA MET A 5 -5.10 -9.61 -5.55
C MET A 5 -6.34 -8.75 -5.30
N TRP A 6 -6.70 -8.45 -4.04
CA TRP A 6 -7.87 -7.61 -3.76
C TRP A 6 -7.76 -6.26 -4.49
N TRP A 7 -6.55 -5.68 -4.49
CA TRP A 7 -6.30 -4.40 -5.14
C TRP A 7 -6.26 -4.49 -6.67
N ASP A 8 -5.91 -5.64 -7.23
CA ASP A 8 -5.97 -5.88 -8.69
C ASP A 8 -7.40 -6.09 -9.18
N VAL A 9 -8.23 -6.75 -8.37
CA VAL A 9 -9.62 -7.11 -8.70
C VAL A 9 -10.58 -5.96 -8.39
N PHE A 10 -10.24 -5.09 -7.45
CA PHE A 10 -11.04 -3.93 -7.03
C PHE A 10 -10.28 -2.62 -7.28
N PRO A 11 -10.17 -2.17 -8.55
CA PRO A 11 -9.27 -1.10 -8.96
C PRO A 11 -9.73 0.30 -8.54
N CYS A 12 -10.95 0.44 -8.00
CA CYS A 12 -11.49 1.72 -7.60
C CYS A 12 -12.15 1.65 -6.22
N LEU A 13 -11.64 2.45 -5.29
CA LEU A 13 -12.25 2.65 -3.97
C LEU A 13 -13.46 3.59 -4.01
N ALA A 14 -13.59 4.38 -5.08
CA ALA A 14 -14.61 5.38 -5.27
C ALA A 14 -14.90 5.56 -6.76
N LEU A 15 -16.10 6.05 -7.09
CA LEU A 15 -16.45 6.45 -8.45
C LEU A 15 -15.73 7.77 -8.83
N PRO A 16 -15.56 8.09 -10.13
CA PRO A 16 -14.85 9.30 -10.57
C PRO A 16 -15.38 10.61 -9.98
N ASP A 17 -16.70 10.70 -9.77
CA ASP A 17 -17.38 11.91 -9.26
C ASP A 17 -17.84 11.77 -7.80
N ASP A 18 -17.32 10.79 -7.06
CA ASP A 18 -17.65 10.60 -5.67
C ASP A 18 -17.09 11.75 -4.82
N PRO A 19 -17.93 12.55 -4.13
CA PRO A 19 -17.45 13.68 -3.33
C PRO A 19 -16.54 13.24 -2.16
N ASP A 20 -16.61 11.97 -1.74
CA ASP A 20 -15.79 11.39 -0.68
C ASP A 20 -14.54 10.66 -1.20
N CYS A 21 -14.28 10.68 -2.51
CA CYS A 21 -13.17 9.97 -3.15
C CYS A 21 -11.83 10.22 -2.44
N ASP A 22 -11.52 11.47 -2.10
CA ASP A 22 -10.28 11.82 -1.39
C ASP A 22 -10.23 11.24 0.03
N ASN A 23 -11.36 11.27 0.74
CA ASN A 23 -11.45 10.75 2.10
C ASN A 23 -11.32 9.21 2.12
N LEU A 24 -11.94 8.54 1.16
CA LEU A 24 -11.87 7.08 0.99
C LEU A 24 -10.43 6.64 0.70
N HIS A 25 -9.75 7.29 -0.24
CA HIS A 25 -8.35 6.98 -0.54
C HIS A 25 -7.43 7.24 0.66
N ARG A 26 -7.59 8.38 1.35
CA ARG A 26 -6.81 8.67 2.56
C ARG A 26 -7.02 7.62 3.64
N THR A 27 -8.27 7.19 3.84
CA THR A 27 -8.62 6.14 4.80
C THR A 27 -7.99 4.81 4.41
N ALA A 28 -8.05 4.44 3.13
CA ALA A 28 -7.45 3.20 2.64
C ALA A 28 -5.93 3.18 2.80
N ILE A 29 -5.24 4.30 2.49
CA ILE A 29 -3.80 4.45 2.72
C ILE A 29 -3.47 4.29 4.21
N GLU A 30 -4.25 4.91 5.10
CA GLU A 30 -4.05 4.78 6.55
C GLU A 30 -4.28 3.34 7.04
N VAL A 31 -5.28 2.63 6.52
CA VAL A 31 -5.49 1.21 6.82
C VAL A 31 -4.28 0.39 6.40
N MET A 32 -3.76 0.58 5.19
CA MET A 32 -2.57 -0.15 4.73
C MET A 32 -1.34 0.18 5.55
N ARG A 33 -1.13 1.45 5.92
CA ARG A 33 -0.03 1.85 6.81
C ARG A 33 -0.09 1.10 8.14
N ARG A 34 -1.28 0.92 8.72
CA ARG A 34 -1.46 0.11 9.95
C ARG A 34 -1.24 -1.38 9.69
N THR A 35 -1.69 -1.89 8.54
CA THR A 35 -1.49 -3.29 8.15
C THR A 35 0.00 -3.65 8.00
N LEU A 36 0.86 -2.71 7.57
CA LEU A 36 2.32 -2.92 7.51
C LEU A 36 2.94 -3.23 8.89
N GLN A 37 2.29 -2.82 9.97
CA GLN A 37 2.75 -3.03 11.34
C GLN A 37 2.31 -4.38 11.92
N LEU A 38 1.53 -5.17 11.19
CA LEU A 38 1.14 -6.51 11.60
C LEU A 38 2.30 -7.49 11.39
N ASP A 39 2.51 -8.42 12.32
CA ASP A 39 3.47 -9.53 12.18
C ASP A 39 2.91 -10.62 11.25
N SER A 40 2.65 -10.26 10.01
CA SER A 40 2.11 -11.12 8.97
C SER A 40 2.62 -10.67 7.61
N ILE A 41 3.50 -11.49 7.03
CA ILE A 41 4.13 -11.23 5.73
C ILE A 41 3.05 -11.02 4.66
N ALA A 42 2.06 -11.90 4.61
CA ALA A 42 1.00 -11.81 3.61
C ALA A 42 0.17 -10.52 3.74
N CYS A 43 0.02 -9.99 4.97
CA CYS A 43 -0.64 -8.71 5.19
C CYS A 43 0.25 -7.54 4.76
N GLN A 44 1.54 -7.60 5.07
CA GLN A 44 2.52 -6.59 4.67
C GLN A 44 2.65 -6.53 3.14
N GLU A 45 2.75 -7.67 2.46
CA GLU A 45 2.76 -7.76 1.00
C GLU A 45 1.49 -7.17 0.39
N ALA A 46 0.30 -7.54 0.90
CA ALA A 46 -0.96 -7.01 0.40
C ALA A 46 -1.08 -5.49 0.61
N ALA A 47 -0.56 -4.96 1.73
CA ALA A 47 -0.55 -3.53 1.99
C ALA A 47 0.44 -2.77 1.08
N LEU A 48 1.64 -3.29 0.89
CA LEU A 48 2.63 -2.72 -0.04
C LEU A 48 2.11 -2.72 -1.47
N HIS A 49 1.46 -3.81 -1.89
CA HIS A 49 0.87 -3.93 -3.22
C HIS A 49 -0.23 -2.86 -3.43
N GLY A 50 -1.19 -2.73 -2.51
CA GLY A 50 -2.23 -1.69 -2.60
C GLY A 50 -1.67 -0.27 -2.57
N LEU A 51 -0.66 0.01 -1.74
CA LEU A 51 0.03 1.31 -1.71
C LEU A 51 0.70 1.62 -3.06
N GLY A 52 1.29 0.61 -3.71
CA GLY A 52 1.94 0.76 -5.01
C GLY A 52 1.00 1.23 -6.12
N HIS A 53 -0.27 0.81 -6.12
CA HIS A 53 -1.29 1.27 -7.08
C HIS A 53 -1.54 2.78 -6.99
N TRP A 54 -1.37 3.39 -5.81
CA TRP A 54 -1.63 4.82 -5.59
C TRP A 54 -0.37 5.69 -5.49
N ALA A 55 0.83 5.12 -5.44
CA ALA A 55 2.06 5.89 -5.29
C ALA A 55 2.22 7.00 -6.36
N ARG A 56 1.81 6.74 -7.61
CA ARG A 56 1.83 7.75 -8.69
C ARG A 56 0.80 8.87 -8.52
N GLN A 57 -0.38 8.53 -8.00
CA GLN A 57 -1.53 9.44 -7.94
C GLN A 57 -1.57 10.24 -6.64
N ARG A 58 -1.05 9.67 -5.55
CA ARG A 58 -1.07 10.23 -4.19
C ARG A 58 0.28 10.06 -3.47
N PRO A 59 1.39 10.54 -4.05
CA PRO A 59 2.72 10.35 -3.49
C PRO A 59 2.85 10.93 -2.07
N ASP A 60 2.22 12.07 -1.79
CA ASP A 60 2.31 12.77 -0.49
C ASP A 60 1.76 11.96 0.69
N HIS A 61 0.89 10.99 0.43
CA HIS A 61 0.32 10.11 1.45
C HIS A 61 0.96 8.73 1.45
N VAL A 62 1.30 8.21 0.26
CA VAL A 62 1.84 6.85 0.11
C VAL A 62 3.32 6.79 0.50
N LEU A 63 4.14 7.72 0.04
CA LEU A 63 5.59 7.67 0.27
C LEU A 63 5.94 7.69 1.77
N PRO A 64 5.31 8.55 2.61
CA PRO A 64 5.58 8.51 4.05
C PRO A 64 5.22 7.17 4.71
N ALA A 65 4.16 6.50 4.26
CA ALA A 65 3.74 5.20 4.79
C ALA A 65 4.76 4.10 4.44
N VAL A 66 5.23 4.08 3.20
CA VAL A 66 6.23 3.12 2.71
C VAL A 66 7.60 3.40 3.36
N ASP A 67 8.04 4.66 3.40
CA ASP A 67 9.33 5.05 3.96
C ASP A 67 9.39 4.76 5.48
N ALA A 68 8.29 4.97 6.21
CA ALA A 68 8.19 4.56 7.61
C ALA A 68 8.36 3.03 7.78
N SER A 69 7.72 2.22 6.93
CA SER A 69 7.87 0.76 7.00
C SER A 69 9.30 0.29 6.69
N LEU A 70 10.00 0.99 5.79
CA LEU A 70 11.41 0.73 5.49
C LEU A 70 12.31 1.08 6.69
N ALA A 71 12.04 2.20 7.36
CA ALA A 71 12.78 2.63 8.55
C ALA A 71 12.53 1.73 9.76
N ASP A 72 11.30 1.26 9.96
CA ASP A 72 10.90 0.31 11.00
C ASP A 72 11.43 -1.11 10.74
N GLY A 73 12.08 -1.33 9.59
CA GLY A 73 12.75 -2.58 9.26
C GLY A 73 11.82 -3.69 8.83
N CYS A 74 10.71 -3.38 8.14
CA CYS A 74 9.72 -4.29 7.53
C CYS A 74 10.09 -5.79 7.64
N GLY A 75 9.73 -6.41 8.77
CA GLY A 75 9.91 -7.84 9.04
C GLY A 75 11.35 -8.41 8.99
N GLY A 76 12.39 -7.59 8.86
CA GLY A 76 13.79 -8.00 8.73
C GLY A 76 14.10 -8.78 7.44
N ARG A 77 13.17 -8.81 6.47
CA ARG A 77 13.24 -9.68 5.30
C ARG A 77 13.52 -8.88 4.04
N ALA A 78 14.59 -9.26 3.34
CA ALA A 78 15.03 -8.59 2.11
C ALA A 78 13.93 -8.54 1.02
N GLU A 79 13.06 -9.55 0.96
CA GLU A 79 11.96 -9.62 -0.02
C GLU A 79 10.92 -8.50 0.21
N LEU A 80 10.51 -8.26 1.46
CA LEU A 80 9.59 -7.18 1.81
C LEU A 80 10.22 -5.81 1.59
N THR A 81 11.51 -5.65 1.92
CA THR A 81 12.25 -4.41 1.63
C THR A 81 12.29 -4.13 0.13
N SER A 82 12.62 -5.14 -0.68
CA SER A 82 12.61 -5.02 -2.15
C SER A 82 11.21 -4.64 -2.66
N TYR A 83 10.19 -5.28 -2.11
CA TYR A 83 8.81 -5.02 -2.51
C TYR A 83 8.33 -3.61 -2.11
N ALA A 84 8.74 -3.12 -0.95
CA ALA A 84 8.47 -1.75 -0.52
C ALA A 84 9.13 -0.71 -1.45
N HIS A 85 10.36 -0.96 -1.91
CA HIS A 85 10.99 -0.11 -2.91
C HIS A 85 10.23 -0.12 -4.25
N SER A 86 9.75 -1.28 -4.69
CA SER A 86 8.92 -1.39 -5.88
C SER A 86 7.60 -0.62 -5.74
N ALA A 87 6.90 -0.77 -4.61
CA ALA A 87 5.67 -0.04 -4.31
C ALA A 87 5.87 1.48 -4.33
N ARG A 88 6.99 1.96 -3.76
CA ARG A 88 7.38 3.38 -3.77
C ARG A 88 7.44 3.98 -5.18
N CYS A 89 7.83 3.19 -6.18
CA CYS A 89 7.96 3.59 -7.58
C CYS A 89 6.73 3.27 -8.44
N SER A 90 5.63 2.79 -7.85
CA SER A 90 4.48 2.22 -8.59
C SER A 90 4.85 1.07 -9.53
N CYS A 91 5.88 0.29 -9.16
CA CYS A 91 6.38 -0.86 -9.93
C CYS A 91 5.96 -2.19 -9.27
N ILE A 92 4.66 -2.33 -9.00
CA ILE A 92 4.09 -3.56 -8.45
C ILE A 92 3.79 -4.54 -9.59
N LEU A 93 4.01 -5.83 -9.33
CA LEU A 93 3.85 -6.92 -10.30
C LEU A 93 2.60 -7.74 -10.02
#